data_AF-A0A976CBI2-F1
#
_entry.id   AF-A0A976CBI2-F1
#
_cell.length_a   1.000
_cell.length_b   1.000
_cell.length_c   1.000
_cell.angle_alpha   90.00
_cell.angle_beta   90.00
_cell.angle_gamma   90.00
#
_symmetry.space_group_name_H-M   'P 1'
#
loop_
_entity.id
_entity.type
_entity.pdbx_description
1 polymer ?
#
loop_
_entity_poly.entity_id
_entity_poly.type
_entity_poly.pdbx_seq_one_letter_code
_entity_poly.pdbx_strand_id
1 'polypeptide(L)'
;MLKYRLIFCFWLLTNGIQAQNIVLKEKSMVTDKEINISISGGSRRDLATLIRAPLTTIYKRDVNGLGLHNPCVYDVMIAYGMKYDIVPLGQRISQRKFAKHNRRAKWKLFWRNGFFWKSRMHKKMKKCRIESGEQELED
;
A
#
# COMPACT_ATOMS: atom_id res chain seq x y z
N MET A 1 14.89 -12.32 -52.33
CA MET A 1 14.15 -11.21 -51.69
C MET A 1 13.60 -11.62 -50.32
N LEU A 2 14.46 -11.84 -49.32
CA LEU A 2 14.02 -12.39 -48.01
C LEU A 2 14.86 -11.88 -46.83
N LYS A 3 15.45 -10.67 -46.92
CA LYS A 3 16.36 -10.12 -45.90
C LYS A 3 15.82 -8.91 -45.12
N TYR A 4 14.68 -8.34 -45.49
CA TYR A 4 14.24 -7.03 -44.97
C TYR A 4 13.02 -7.04 -44.03
N ARG A 5 12.45 -8.20 -43.69
CA ARG A 5 11.25 -8.26 -42.82
C ARG A 5 11.51 -8.28 -41.32
N LEU A 6 12.75 -8.45 -40.87
CA LEU A 6 13.08 -8.59 -39.44
C LEU A 6 13.32 -7.27 -38.70
N ILE A 7 13.54 -6.15 -39.41
CA ILE A 7 13.93 -4.88 -38.77
C ILE A 7 12.71 -4.12 -38.20
N PHE A 8 11.49 -4.39 -38.69
CA PHE A 8 10.29 -3.65 -38.26
C PHE A 8 9.75 -4.08 -36.88
N CYS A 9 10.09 -5.29 -36.40
CA CYS A 9 9.62 -5.77 -35.09
C CYS A 9 10.41 -5.18 -33.91
N PHE A 10 11.65 -4.72 -34.14
CA PHE A 10 12.50 -4.18 -33.07
C PHE A 10 12.10 -2.75 -32.65
N TRP A 11 11.42 -2.01 -33.53
CA TRP A 11 11.00 -0.62 -33.27
C TRP A 11 9.69 -0.48 -32.47
N LEU A 12 8.93 -1.57 -32.31
CA LEU A 12 7.67 -1.56 -31.55
C LEU A 12 7.84 -1.89 -30.07
N LEU A 13 9.04 -2.31 -29.62
CA LEU A 13 9.29 -2.67 -28.21
C LEU A 13 9.87 -1.53 -27.37
N THR A 14 10.33 -0.43 -27.99
CA THR A 14 11.03 0.66 -27.28
C THR A 14 10.15 1.87 -26.96
N ASN A 15 8.91 1.92 -27.45
CA ASN A 15 8.03 3.07 -27.22
C ASN A 15 7.05 2.82 -26.06
N GLY A 16 7.40 3.37 -24.90
CA GLY A 16 6.42 4.08 -24.08
C GLY A 16 5.79 3.32 -22.91
N ILE A 17 6.56 3.02 -21.87
CA ILE A 17 5.99 2.92 -20.51
C ILE A 17 5.89 4.34 -19.97
N GLN A 18 4.88 5.09 -20.39
CA GLN A 18 4.58 6.39 -19.81
C GLN A 18 3.93 6.14 -18.43
N ALA A 19 4.69 6.36 -17.36
CA ALA A 19 4.19 6.35 -16.00
C ALA A 19 3.17 7.49 -15.83
N GLN A 20 1.88 7.14 -15.79
CA GLN A 20 0.82 8.11 -15.54
C GLN A 20 0.45 8.07 -14.06
N ASN A 21 0.41 9.25 -13.43
CA ASN A 21 -0.06 9.45 -12.06
C ASN A 21 -1.56 9.19 -11.98
N ILE A 22 -1.98 8.22 -11.17
CA ILE A 22 -3.39 7.99 -10.86
C ILE A 22 -3.68 8.62 -9.50
N VAL A 23 -4.61 9.57 -9.46
CA VAL A 23 -5.11 10.19 -8.23
C VAL A 23 -6.38 9.45 -7.80
N LEU A 24 -6.34 8.76 -6.68
CA LEU A 24 -7.48 8.08 -6.08
C LEU A 24 -8.07 8.93 -4.95
N LYS A 25 -9.41 8.99 -4.91
CA LYS A 25 -10.17 9.58 -3.82
C LYS A 25 -10.83 8.46 -3.03
N GLU A 26 -10.37 8.20 -1.80
CA GLU A 26 -11.02 7.25 -0.89
C GLU A 26 -11.57 8.00 0.33
N LYS A 27 -12.82 7.70 0.70
CA LYS A 27 -13.50 8.32 1.85
C LYS A 27 -13.40 7.38 3.05
N SER A 28 -12.86 7.87 4.17
CA SER A 28 -12.79 7.07 5.40
C SER A 28 -14.18 6.85 6.01
N MET A 29 -14.53 5.59 6.29
CA MET A 29 -15.79 5.22 6.98
C MET A 29 -15.84 5.67 8.45
N VAL A 30 -14.72 6.09 9.05
CA VAL A 30 -14.63 6.43 10.48
C VAL A 30 -14.44 7.92 10.70
N THR A 31 -13.83 8.62 9.76
CA THR A 31 -13.49 10.04 9.87
C THR A 31 -14.15 10.92 8.81
N ASP A 32 -14.88 10.35 7.86
CA ASP A 32 -15.50 11.01 6.69
C ASP A 32 -14.55 11.88 5.84
N LYS A 33 -13.24 11.84 6.14
CA LYS A 33 -12.20 12.58 5.42
C LYS A 33 -11.85 11.87 4.12
N GLU A 34 -11.80 12.64 3.04
CA GLU A 34 -11.27 12.22 1.75
C GLU A 34 -9.76 12.37 1.73
N ILE A 35 -9.04 11.30 1.38
CA ILE A 35 -7.60 11.32 1.19
C ILE A 35 -7.32 11.15 -0.30
N ASN A 36 -6.59 12.10 -0.88
CA ASN A 36 -6.10 12.02 -2.26
C ASN A 36 -4.76 11.27 -2.26
N ILE A 37 -4.70 10.10 -2.90
CA ILE A 37 -3.47 9.29 -2.97
C ILE A 37 -3.03 9.23 -4.43
N SER A 38 -1.83 9.75 -4.72
CA SER A 38 -1.17 9.63 -6.02
C SER A 38 -0.25 8.42 -6.02
N ILE A 39 -0.54 7.41 -6.83
CA ILE A 39 0.28 6.20 -6.94
C ILE A 39 1.07 6.24 -8.25
N SER A 40 2.38 6.03 -8.17
CA SER A 40 3.30 5.93 -9.32
C SER A 40 4.05 4.59 -9.26
N GLY A 41 3.84 3.70 -10.24
CA GLY A 41 4.78 2.59 -10.49
C GLY A 41 4.30 1.13 -10.32
N GLY A 42 3.07 0.78 -10.72
CA GLY A 42 2.61 -0.63 -10.75
C GLY A 42 1.80 -0.99 -12.00
N SER A 43 1.82 -2.28 -12.40
CA SER A 43 0.96 -2.83 -13.45
C SER A 43 -0.51 -2.54 -13.13
N ARG A 44 -1.15 -1.70 -13.97
CA ARG A 44 -2.53 -1.19 -13.78
C ARG A 44 -3.58 -2.26 -13.48
N ARG A 45 -3.40 -3.49 -13.96
CA ARG A 45 -4.42 -4.56 -13.84
C ARG A 45 -4.41 -5.22 -12.46
N ASP A 46 -3.23 -5.44 -11.88
CA ASP A 46 -3.11 -6.06 -10.56
C ASP A 46 -3.48 -5.08 -9.44
N LEU A 47 -3.10 -3.80 -9.62
CA LEU A 47 -3.43 -2.74 -8.67
C LEU A 47 -4.93 -2.42 -8.65
N ALA A 48 -5.59 -2.30 -9.81
CA ALA A 48 -7.03 -2.05 -9.87
C ALA A 48 -7.87 -3.18 -9.27
N THR A 49 -7.38 -4.42 -9.34
CA THR A 49 -8.04 -5.59 -8.75
C THR A 49 -7.80 -5.66 -7.24
N LEU A 50 -6.60 -5.31 -6.77
CA LEU A 50 -6.29 -5.14 -5.34
C LEU A 50 -7.04 -3.98 -4.70
N ILE A 51 -7.30 -2.89 -5.45
CA ILE A 51 -8.10 -1.74 -5.01
C ILE A 51 -9.58 -2.09 -4.86
N ARG A 52 -10.11 -3.03 -5.69
CA ARG A 52 -11.48 -3.54 -5.53
C ARG A 52 -11.64 -4.53 -4.38
N ALA A 53 -10.55 -5.16 -3.93
CA ALA A 53 -10.61 -6.08 -2.80
C ALA A 53 -10.71 -5.30 -1.48
N PRO A 54 -11.60 -5.68 -0.55
CA PRO A 54 -11.75 -4.97 0.72
C PRO A 54 -10.46 -5.09 1.54
N LEU A 55 -9.73 -3.97 1.66
CA LEU A 55 -8.52 -3.88 2.47
C LEU A 55 -8.85 -4.06 3.95
N THR A 56 -7.99 -4.80 4.65
CA THR A 56 -8.13 -4.99 6.08
C THR A 56 -7.59 -3.77 6.82
N THR A 57 -8.47 -2.99 7.42
CA THR A 57 -8.07 -1.82 8.21
C THR A 57 -7.43 -2.23 9.54
N ILE A 58 -6.31 -1.60 9.89
CA ILE A 58 -5.69 -1.66 11.21
C ILE A 58 -5.70 -0.26 11.80
N TYR A 59 -6.29 -0.11 12.99
CA TYR A 59 -6.28 1.17 13.68
C TYR A 59 -4.95 1.44 14.36
N LYS A 60 -4.47 2.67 14.19
CA LYS A 60 -3.28 3.23 14.83
C LYS A 60 -3.68 4.53 15.55
N ARG A 61 -3.02 4.82 16.66
CA ARG A 61 -3.21 6.08 17.41
C ARG A 61 -2.13 7.11 17.12
N ASP A 62 -0.99 6.62 16.64
CA ASP A 62 0.17 7.41 16.29
C ASP A 62 0.51 7.13 14.82
N VAL A 63 0.96 8.17 14.13
CA VAL A 63 1.40 8.19 12.74
C VAL A 63 2.91 7.91 12.60
N ASN A 64 3.67 8.11 13.68
CA ASN A 64 5.10 7.87 13.73
C ASN A 64 5.40 6.41 13.38
N GLY A 65 6.42 6.16 12.56
CA GLY A 65 6.80 4.80 12.20
C GLY A 65 6.05 4.18 11.02
N LEU A 66 4.99 4.84 10.51
CA LEU A 66 4.05 4.20 9.58
C LEU A 66 4.40 4.41 8.10
N GLY A 67 5.24 5.40 7.77
CA GLY A 67 5.62 5.72 6.38
C GLY A 67 4.43 6.01 5.46
N LEU A 68 3.33 6.58 5.98
CA LEU A 68 2.09 6.75 5.21
C LEU A 68 2.19 7.71 4.02
N HIS A 69 3.18 8.60 4.04
CA HIS A 69 3.44 9.54 2.95
C HIS A 69 4.29 8.92 1.83
N ASN A 70 4.85 7.73 2.05
CA ASN A 70 5.73 7.06 1.11
C ASN A 70 4.93 6.12 0.18
N PRO A 71 4.91 6.37 -1.14
CA PRO A 71 4.17 5.53 -2.09
C PRO A 71 4.61 4.06 -2.07
N CYS A 72 5.90 3.79 -1.89
CA CYS A 72 6.43 2.42 -1.81
C CYS A 72 5.87 1.67 -0.59
N VAL A 73 5.77 2.36 0.55
CA VAL A 73 5.17 1.78 1.76
C VAL A 73 3.69 1.47 1.55
N TYR A 74 2.97 2.38 0.88
CA TYR A 74 1.57 2.16 0.55
C TYR A 74 1.37 0.95 -0.38
N ASP A 75 2.20 0.81 -1.42
CA ASP A 75 2.14 -0.34 -2.33
C ASP A 75 2.40 -1.66 -1.61
N VAL A 76 3.34 -1.67 -0.65
CA VAL A 76 3.54 -2.83 0.22
C VAL A 76 2.28 -3.12 1.03
N MET A 77 1.65 -2.12 1.63
CA MET A 77 0.42 -2.32 2.42
C MET A 77 -0.73 -2.88 1.56
N ILE A 78 -0.89 -2.39 0.33
CA ILE A 78 -1.85 -2.90 -0.65
C ILE A 78 -1.55 -4.34 -1.04
N ALA A 79 -0.29 -4.69 -1.30
CA ALA A 79 0.11 -6.06 -1.61
C ALA A 79 -0.24 -7.05 -0.46
N TYR A 80 -0.12 -6.59 0.79
CA TYR A 80 -0.57 -7.34 1.97
C TYR A 80 -2.06 -7.15 2.30
N GLY A 81 -2.76 -6.33 1.51
CA GLY A 81 -4.19 -6.05 1.53
C GLY A 81 -4.68 -5.54 2.86
N MET A 82 -3.92 -4.59 3.38
CA MET A 82 -4.26 -3.85 4.58
C MET A 82 -4.06 -2.36 4.36
N LYS A 83 -4.70 -1.58 5.22
CA LYS A 83 -4.42 -0.15 5.36
C LYS A 83 -4.39 0.24 6.82
N TYR A 84 -3.63 1.29 7.14
CA TYR A 84 -3.70 1.91 8.46
C TYR A 84 -4.75 3.00 8.42
N ASP A 85 -5.52 3.09 9.49
CA ASP A 85 -6.44 4.21 9.72
C ASP A 85 -6.11 4.83 11.08
N ILE A 86 -5.94 6.14 11.08
CA ILE A 86 -5.44 6.91 12.22
C ILE A 86 -6.66 7.36 13.04
N VAL A 87 -6.78 6.79 14.23
CA VAL A 87 -7.82 7.15 15.19
C VAL A 87 -7.24 8.21 16.13
N PRO A 88 -7.64 9.49 16.02
CA PRO A 88 -7.08 10.55 16.84
C PRO A 88 -7.40 10.33 18.33
N LEU A 89 -6.47 10.77 19.18
CA LEU A 89 -6.63 10.80 20.63
C LEU A 89 -7.80 11.73 20.98
N GLY A 90 -8.93 11.16 21.39
CA GLY A 90 -10.17 11.90 21.66
C GLY A 90 -11.42 11.29 21.02
N GLN A 91 -11.26 10.44 19.99
CA GLN A 91 -12.40 9.66 19.48
C GLN A 91 -12.85 8.61 20.51
N ARG A 92 -14.17 8.46 20.67
CA ARG A 92 -14.85 7.56 21.63
C ARG A 92 -14.74 6.06 21.30
N ILE A 93 -13.64 5.59 20.73
CA ILE A 93 -13.41 4.16 20.58
C ILE A 93 -12.86 3.63 21.91
N SER A 94 -13.65 2.81 22.61
CA SER A 94 -13.20 2.15 23.82
C SER A 94 -11.96 1.28 23.52
N GLN A 95 -11.01 1.25 24.46
CA GLN A 95 -9.78 0.46 24.32
C GLN A 95 -10.07 -1.00 23.98
N ARG A 96 -11.12 -1.58 24.57
CA ARG A 96 -11.58 -2.95 24.27
C ARG A 96 -12.02 -3.12 22.81
N LYS A 97 -12.80 -2.17 22.26
CA LYS A 97 -13.25 -2.21 20.87
C LYS A 97 -12.08 -2.04 19.91
N PHE A 98 -11.15 -1.13 20.21
CA PHE A 98 -9.91 -0.93 19.46
C PHE A 98 -9.07 -2.22 19.41
N ALA A 99 -8.79 -2.83 20.57
CA ALA A 99 -8.02 -4.06 20.67
C ALA A 99 -8.71 -5.23 19.95
N LYS A 100 -10.03 -5.37 20.11
CA LYS A 100 -10.82 -6.42 19.44
C LYS A 100 -10.80 -6.27 17.92
N HIS A 101 -10.94 -5.05 17.40
CA HIS A 101 -10.85 -4.78 15.97
C HIS A 101 -9.48 -5.16 15.42
N ASN A 102 -8.41 -4.63 16.02
CA ASN A 102 -7.04 -4.91 15.56
C ASN A 102 -6.68 -6.40 15.68
N ARG A 103 -7.19 -7.11 16.70
CA ARG A 103 -6.98 -8.55 16.83
C ARG A 103 -7.64 -9.31 15.67
N ARG A 104 -8.89 -8.97 15.33
CA ARG A 104 -9.60 -9.58 14.19
C ARG A 104 -8.91 -9.28 12.86
N ALA A 105 -8.49 -8.03 12.66
CA ALA A 105 -7.74 -7.61 11.48
C ALA A 105 -6.43 -8.41 11.33
N LYS A 106 -5.64 -8.51 12.39
CA LYS A 106 -4.39 -9.28 12.42
C LYS A 106 -4.62 -10.78 12.16
N TRP A 107 -5.68 -11.35 12.72
CA TRP A 107 -6.07 -12.75 12.44
C TRP A 107 -6.44 -12.97 10.98
N LYS A 108 -7.23 -12.06 10.38
CA LYS A 108 -7.56 -12.12 8.96
C LYS A 108 -6.30 -12.07 8.09
N LEU A 109 -5.37 -11.17 8.41
CA LEU A 109 -4.09 -11.04 7.71
C LEU A 109 -3.18 -12.25 7.91
N PHE A 110 -3.20 -12.85 9.10
CA PHE A 110 -2.48 -14.07 9.40
C PHE A 110 -2.93 -15.22 8.49
N TRP A 111 -4.24 -15.44 8.38
CA TRP A 111 -4.77 -16.50 7.52
C TRP A 111 -4.53 -16.24 6.04
N ARG A 112 -4.54 -14.98 5.63
CA ARG A 112 -4.33 -14.60 4.23
C ARG A 112 -2.87 -14.67 3.79
N ASN A 113 -1.96 -14.22 4.65
CA ASN A 113 -0.56 -13.97 4.30
C ASN A 113 0.43 -14.90 5.05
N GLY A 114 -0.05 -15.80 5.92
CA GLY A 114 0.73 -16.77 6.68
C GLY A 114 1.41 -16.24 7.93
N PHE A 115 2.00 -17.12 8.75
CA PHE A 115 2.55 -16.81 10.08
C PHE A 115 3.54 -15.63 10.11
N PHE A 116 4.47 -15.57 9.15
CA PHE A 116 5.50 -14.54 9.07
C PHE A 116 5.06 -13.27 8.33
N TRP A 117 3.77 -13.07 8.05
CA TRP A 117 3.29 -11.92 7.27
C TRP A 117 3.79 -10.58 7.80
N LYS A 118 3.71 -10.37 9.13
CA LYS A 118 4.08 -9.11 9.76
C LYS A 118 5.56 -8.81 9.58
N SER A 119 6.42 -9.81 9.82
CA SER A 119 7.87 -9.65 9.67
C SER A 119 8.26 -9.38 8.22
N ARG A 120 7.69 -10.15 7.27
CA ARG A 120 7.97 -9.95 5.83
C ARG A 120 7.50 -8.59 5.32
N MET A 121 6.31 -8.15 5.75
CA MET A 121 5.79 -6.82 5.41
C MET A 121 6.68 -5.73 5.97
N HIS A 122 7.05 -5.81 7.26
CA HIS A 122 7.87 -4.80 7.90
C HIS A 122 9.27 -4.70 7.28
N LYS A 123 9.89 -5.83 6.91
CA LYS A 123 11.16 -5.83 6.16
C LYS A 123 11.04 -5.10 4.82
N LYS A 124 9.94 -5.30 4.08
CA LYS A 124 9.69 -4.58 2.81
C LYS A 124 9.45 -3.09 3.03
N MET A 125 8.66 -2.71 4.04
CA MET A 125 8.44 -1.29 4.38
C MET A 125 9.75 -0.60 4.80
N LYS A 126 10.58 -1.28 5.60
CA LYS A 126 11.90 -0.76 6.00
C LYS A 126 12.81 -0.55 4.78
N LYS A 127 12.82 -1.50 3.84
CA LYS A 127 13.54 -1.35 2.57
C LYS A 127 13.06 -0.12 1.77
N CYS A 128 11.74 0.03 1.60
CA CYS A 128 11.15 1.20 0.93
C CYS A 128 11.62 2.52 1.55
N ARG A 129 11.62 2.60 2.88
CA ARG A 129 12.01 3.80 3.62
C ARG A 129 13.49 4.14 3.47
N ILE A 130 14.36 3.12 3.56
CA ILE A 130 15.80 3.28 3.31
C ILE A 130 16.04 3.81 1.89
N GLU A 131 15.39 3.22 0.88
CA GLU A 131 15.54 3.62 -0.52
C GLU A 131 15.00 5.05 -0.80
N SER A 132 13.99 5.48 -0.04
CA SER A 132 13.40 6.81 -0.18
C SER A 132 14.15 7.90 0.61
N GLY A 133 15.22 7.55 1.33
CA GLY A 133 15.94 8.48 2.21
C GLY A 133 15.17 8.85 3.49
N GLU A 134 14.03 8.21 3.76
CA GLU A 134 13.27 8.33 5.00
C GLU A 134 13.91 7.44 6.09
N GLN A 135 15.12 7.80 6.50
CA GLN A 135 15.69 7.25 7.73
C GLN A 135 14.80 7.71 8.89
N GLU A 136 14.06 6.78 9.51
CA GLU A 136 13.53 7.09 10.85
C GLU A 136 14.70 6.87 11.79
N LEU A 137 14.93 7.88 12.61
CA LEU A 137 15.53 7.72 13.92
C LEU A 137 14.69 6.69 14.69
N GLU A 138 15.07 5.41 14.60
CA GLU A 138 14.69 4.40 15.60
C GLU A 138 15.63 4.62 16.79
N ASP A 139 15.23 5.47 17.74
CA ASP A 139 15.75 5.44 19.12
C ASP A 139 14.97 4.40 19.94
#